data_AF-A0A924X2F6-F1
#
_entry.id   AF-A0A924X2F6-F1
#
_cell.length_a   1.000
_cell.length_b   1.000
_cell.length_c   1.000
_cell.angle_alpha   90.00
_cell.angle_beta   90.00
_cell.angle_gamma   90.00
#
_symmetry.space_group_name_H-M   'P 1'
#
loop_
_entity.id
_entity.type
_entity.pdbx_description
1 polymer ?
#
loop_
_entity_poly.entity_id
_entity_poly.type
_entity_poly.pdbx_seq_one_letter_code
_entity_poly.pdbx_strand_id
1 'polypeptide(L)'
;MAHRWSEFGAEVATSYVDYRACVLWVAAYQQALDSKKDTARLTNILPGAGFSAPVDAALAEASLRATESSLIGQQAQCDGTLKSLVALTILPEPYLLTLLARNANLPEPAEFTIDILPAQLITQRPVLAADERNLAAANADIGVATATRYFSVSLSGSMGRSNISSNGFSSSSNTSSFGPSISLPIFDGGKLKSQMSIAEANYTIAYATYEQDVRTAVKEVEQALVSLDSAARSEITEKNQHGAIS
;
A
#
# COMPACT_ATOMS: atom_id res chain seq x y z
N MET A 1 0.78 7.80 12.84
CA MET A 1 -0.65 7.87 12.46
C MET A 1 -0.87 8.66 11.18
N ALA A 2 -0.25 9.84 10.98
CA ALA A 2 -0.44 10.70 9.79
C ALA A 2 -0.26 10.00 8.42
N HIS A 3 0.62 9.01 8.30
CA HIS A 3 0.99 8.37 7.02
C HIS A 3 -0.09 7.47 6.45
N ARG A 4 -0.78 6.77 7.34
CA ARG A 4 -1.91 5.92 6.97
C ARG A 4 -3.08 6.75 6.43
N TRP A 5 -3.12 8.06 6.68
CA TRP A 5 -4.17 8.95 6.16
C TRP A 5 -3.79 9.55 4.80
N SER A 6 -2.51 9.87 4.55
CA SER A 6 -2.08 10.38 3.25
C SER A 6 -2.08 9.30 2.17
N GLU A 7 -1.59 8.09 2.51
CA GLU A 7 -1.60 6.95 1.59
C GLU A 7 -3.03 6.51 1.28
N PHE A 8 -3.87 6.41 2.31
CA PHE A 8 -5.29 6.15 2.14
C PHE A 8 -6.00 7.21 1.29
N GLY A 9 -5.71 8.49 1.51
CA GLY A 9 -6.27 9.58 0.71
C GLY A 9 -5.87 9.49 -0.76
N ALA A 10 -4.61 9.16 -1.04
CA ALA A 10 -4.11 8.96 -2.40
C ALA A 10 -4.77 7.74 -3.06
N GLU A 11 -4.88 6.62 -2.35
CA GLU A 11 -5.50 5.39 -2.85
C GLU A 11 -6.99 5.59 -3.17
N VAL A 12 -7.72 6.29 -2.30
CA VAL A 12 -9.12 6.67 -2.54
C VAL A 12 -9.22 7.60 -3.76
N ALA A 13 -8.31 8.56 -3.90
CA ALA A 13 -8.31 9.49 -5.03
C ALA A 13 -8.06 8.77 -6.37
N THR A 14 -7.05 7.90 -6.43
CA THR A 14 -6.76 7.08 -7.62
C THR A 14 -7.94 6.19 -7.96
N SER A 15 -8.47 5.45 -6.98
CA SER A 15 -9.60 4.56 -7.21
C SER A 15 -10.86 5.31 -7.67
N TYR A 16 -11.05 6.55 -7.21
CA TYR A 16 -12.13 7.41 -7.67
C TYR A 16 -11.95 7.86 -9.12
N VAL A 17 -10.75 8.29 -9.51
CA VAL A 17 -10.43 8.68 -10.91
C VAL A 17 -10.59 7.47 -11.83
N ASP A 18 -10.11 6.30 -11.43
CA ASP A 18 -10.24 5.06 -12.20
C ASP A 18 -11.71 4.68 -12.41
N TYR A 19 -12.54 4.77 -11.37
CA TYR A 19 -13.99 4.54 -11.48
C TYR A 19 -14.63 5.51 -12.49
N ARG A 20 -14.28 6.81 -12.43
CA ARG A 20 -14.79 7.81 -13.38
C ARG A 20 -14.37 7.53 -14.82
N ALA A 21 -13.09 7.24 -15.03
CA ALA A 21 -12.59 6.84 -16.34
C ALA A 21 -13.31 5.58 -16.85
N CYS A 22 -13.55 4.59 -15.98
CA CYS A 22 -14.26 3.37 -16.32
C CYS A 22 -15.69 3.64 -16.81
N VAL A 23 -16.43 4.52 -16.14
CA VAL A 23 -17.79 4.91 -16.56
C VAL A 23 -17.78 5.55 -17.95
N LEU A 24 -16.77 6.38 -18.26
CA LEU A 24 -16.59 6.94 -19.60
C LEU A 24 -16.30 5.86 -20.65
N TRP A 25 -15.47 4.86 -20.31
CA TRP A 25 -15.22 3.73 -21.18
C TRP A 25 -16.48 2.91 -21.45
N VAL A 26 -17.31 2.64 -20.45
CA VAL A 26 -18.61 1.96 -20.64
C VAL A 26 -19.47 2.72 -21.64
N ALA A 27 -19.54 4.05 -21.52
CA ALA A 27 -20.29 4.89 -22.47
C ALA A 27 -19.73 4.77 -23.91
N ALA A 28 -18.40 4.76 -24.07
CA ALA A 28 -17.76 4.57 -25.37
C ALA A 28 -18.02 3.17 -25.96
N TYR A 29 -17.94 2.10 -25.15
CA TYR A 29 -18.28 0.75 -25.59
C TYR A 29 -19.76 0.61 -25.96
N GLN A 30 -20.64 1.32 -25.26
CA GLN A 30 -22.06 1.34 -25.59
C GLN A 30 -22.30 1.97 -26.98
N GLN A 31 -21.66 3.11 -27.26
CA GLN A 31 -21.73 3.74 -28.58
C GLN A 31 -21.15 2.83 -29.69
N ALA A 32 -20.02 2.16 -29.40
CA ALA A 32 -19.43 1.20 -30.32
C ALA A 32 -20.37 0.01 -30.59
N LEU A 33 -21.02 -0.50 -29.55
CA LEU A 33 -21.99 -1.59 -29.65
C LEU A 33 -23.15 -1.20 -30.57
N ASP A 34 -23.70 -0.01 -30.40
CA ASP A 34 -24.84 0.45 -31.20
C ASP A 34 -24.45 0.64 -32.68
N SER A 35 -23.25 1.18 -32.96
CA SER A 35 -22.69 1.25 -34.32
C SER A 35 -22.48 -0.15 -34.95
N LYS A 36 -22.01 -1.13 -34.17
CA LYS A 36 -21.83 -2.51 -34.64
C LYS A 36 -23.16 -3.22 -34.87
N LYS A 37 -24.21 -2.93 -34.08
CA LYS A 37 -25.56 -3.44 -34.34
C LYS A 37 -26.11 -2.95 -35.67
N ASP A 38 -25.95 -1.66 -35.98
CA ASP A 38 -26.38 -1.12 -37.26
C ASP A 38 -25.61 -1.74 -38.42
N THR A 39 -24.30 -1.90 -38.28
CA THR A 39 -23.45 -2.57 -39.28
C THR A 39 -23.88 -4.02 -39.52
N ALA A 40 -24.10 -4.79 -38.45
CA ALA A 40 -24.57 -6.17 -38.54
C ALA A 40 -25.97 -6.26 -39.17
N ARG A 41 -26.89 -5.37 -38.81
CA ARG A 41 -28.23 -5.30 -39.42
C ARG A 41 -28.15 -5.07 -40.93
N LEU A 42 -27.38 -4.06 -41.35
CA LEU A 42 -27.25 -3.72 -42.77
C LEU A 42 -26.59 -4.87 -43.54
N THR A 43 -25.44 -5.36 -43.07
CA THR A 43 -24.71 -6.47 -43.73
C THR A 43 -25.51 -7.77 -43.78
N ASN A 44 -26.45 -8.02 -42.86
CA ASN A 44 -27.36 -9.16 -42.94
C ASN A 44 -28.44 -9.04 -44.04
N ILE A 45 -28.78 -7.84 -44.51
CA ILE A 45 -29.82 -7.62 -45.53
C ILE A 45 -29.25 -7.77 -46.95
N LEU A 46 -27.99 -7.40 -47.18
CA LEU A 46 -27.37 -7.37 -48.52
C LEU A 46 -27.24 -8.75 -49.22
N PRO A 47 -26.95 -9.88 -48.53
CA PRO A 47 -26.78 -11.18 -49.19
C PRO A 47 -28.06 -11.66 -49.89
N GLY A 48 -29.24 -11.43 -49.29
CA GLY A 48 -30.52 -11.79 -49.89
C GLY A 48 -30.86 -11.02 -51.17
N ALA A 49 -30.20 -9.89 -51.40
CA ALA A 49 -30.32 -9.06 -52.59
C ALA A 49 -29.15 -9.24 -53.58
N GLY A 50 -28.19 -10.13 -53.28
CA GLY A 50 -27.04 -10.44 -54.15
C GLY A 50 -25.91 -9.41 -54.13
N PHE A 51 -25.91 -8.47 -53.18
CA PHE A 51 -24.95 -7.35 -53.12
C PHE A 51 -23.72 -7.59 -52.21
N SER A 52 -23.65 -8.72 -51.49
CA SER A 52 -22.55 -9.05 -50.56
C SER A 52 -22.40 -10.56 -50.36
N ALA A 53 -21.21 -11.00 -49.93
CA ALA A 53 -20.93 -12.39 -49.61
C ALA A 53 -21.48 -12.76 -48.21
N PRO A 54 -22.04 -13.96 -48.00
CA PRO A 54 -22.52 -14.42 -46.68
C PRO A 54 -21.47 -14.38 -45.56
N VAL A 55 -20.19 -14.43 -45.91
CA VAL A 55 -19.07 -14.31 -44.95
C VAL A 55 -18.99 -12.91 -44.32
N ASP A 56 -19.42 -11.87 -45.02
CA ASP A 56 -19.39 -10.49 -44.52
C ASP A 56 -20.40 -10.32 -43.37
N ALA A 57 -21.58 -10.92 -43.51
CA ALA A 57 -22.61 -10.97 -42.48
C ALA A 57 -22.11 -11.71 -41.23
N ALA A 58 -21.50 -12.89 -41.41
CA ALA A 58 -20.92 -13.66 -40.32
C ALA A 58 -19.80 -12.89 -39.59
N LEU A 59 -18.95 -12.17 -40.34
CA LEU A 59 -17.90 -11.31 -39.76
C LEU A 59 -18.48 -10.13 -38.97
N ALA A 60 -19.53 -9.49 -39.49
CA ALA A 60 -20.20 -8.39 -38.82
C ALA A 60 -20.86 -8.85 -37.50
N GLU A 61 -21.56 -10.00 -37.50
CA GLU A 61 -22.12 -10.60 -36.29
C GLU A 61 -21.04 -11.00 -35.27
N ALA A 62 -19.93 -11.59 -35.72
CA ALA A 62 -18.80 -11.90 -34.85
C ALA A 62 -18.24 -10.63 -34.19
N SER A 63 -18.11 -9.53 -34.95
CA SER A 63 -17.62 -8.25 -34.43
C SER A 63 -18.59 -7.60 -33.43
N LEU A 64 -19.90 -7.75 -33.63
CA LEU A 64 -20.93 -7.31 -32.69
C LEU A 64 -20.82 -8.09 -31.37
N ARG A 65 -20.76 -9.42 -31.45
CA ARG A 65 -20.62 -10.30 -30.28
C ARG A 65 -19.33 -10.03 -29.50
N ALA A 66 -18.22 -9.77 -30.20
CA ALA A 66 -16.97 -9.37 -29.56
C ALA A 66 -17.10 -8.03 -28.81
N THR A 67 -17.81 -7.05 -29.39
CA THR A 67 -18.04 -5.75 -28.76
C THR A 67 -18.96 -5.86 -27.54
N GLU A 68 -19.99 -6.70 -27.62
CA GLU A 68 -20.87 -7.02 -26.50
C GLU A 68 -20.10 -7.66 -25.34
N SER A 69 -19.22 -8.62 -25.65
CA SER A 69 -18.32 -9.23 -24.66
C SER A 69 -17.40 -8.20 -24.01
N SER A 70 -16.82 -7.28 -24.79
CA SER A 70 -15.97 -6.20 -24.26
C SER A 70 -16.74 -5.25 -23.35
N LEU A 71 -18.00 -4.91 -23.69
CA LEU A 71 -18.85 -4.07 -22.84
C LEU A 71 -19.13 -4.75 -21.49
N ILE A 72 -19.46 -6.04 -21.48
CA ILE A 72 -19.68 -6.80 -20.24
C ILE A 72 -18.40 -6.82 -19.40
N GLY A 73 -17.24 -7.05 -20.04
CA GLY A 73 -15.94 -7.00 -19.37
C GLY A 73 -15.66 -5.63 -18.75
N GLN A 74 -15.96 -4.54 -19.48
CA GLN A 74 -15.78 -3.19 -18.98
C GLN A 74 -16.71 -2.87 -17.80
N GLN A 75 -17.98 -3.30 -17.86
CA GLN A 75 -18.92 -3.13 -16.76
C GLN A 75 -18.46 -3.87 -15.49
N ALA A 76 -17.99 -5.12 -15.64
CA ALA A 76 -17.43 -5.88 -14.53
C ALA A 76 -16.20 -5.20 -13.92
N GLN A 77 -15.35 -4.56 -14.75
CA GLN A 77 -14.22 -3.77 -14.26
C GLN A 77 -14.70 -2.56 -13.44
N CYS A 78 -15.73 -1.85 -13.89
CA CYS A 78 -16.28 -0.70 -13.16
C CYS A 78 -16.90 -1.14 -11.83
N ASP A 79 -17.65 -2.25 -11.83
CA ASP A 79 -18.19 -2.83 -10.60
C ASP A 79 -17.06 -3.22 -9.63
N GLY A 80 -15.97 -3.80 -10.15
CA GLY A 80 -14.76 -4.08 -9.37
C GLY A 80 -14.17 -2.83 -8.71
N THR A 81 -13.98 -1.74 -9.46
CA THR A 81 -13.49 -0.47 -8.90
C THR A 81 -14.45 0.12 -7.86
N LEU A 82 -15.77 -0.03 -8.05
CA LEU A 82 -16.77 0.38 -7.07
C LEU A 82 -16.64 -0.44 -5.77
N LYS A 83 -16.44 -1.76 -5.86
CA LYS A 83 -16.23 -2.60 -4.66
C LYS A 83 -14.93 -2.21 -3.93
N SER A 84 -13.87 -1.86 -4.66
CA SER A 84 -12.64 -1.34 -4.04
C SER A 84 -12.90 -0.03 -3.29
N LEU A 85 -13.65 0.91 -3.87
CA LEU A 85 -14.04 2.15 -3.18
C LEU A 85 -14.90 1.89 -1.94
N VAL A 86 -15.82 0.92 -1.99
CA VAL A 86 -16.61 0.49 -0.82
C VAL A 86 -15.69 -0.03 0.29
N ALA A 87 -14.71 -0.86 -0.06
CA ALA A 87 -13.76 -1.40 0.91
C ALA A 87 -12.86 -0.32 1.53
N LEU A 88 -12.38 0.63 0.71
CA LEU A 88 -11.54 1.74 1.18
C LEU A 88 -12.35 2.71 2.05
N THR A 89 -13.50 3.18 1.59
CA THR A 89 -14.28 4.21 2.28
C THR A 89 -15.09 3.68 3.47
N ILE A 90 -15.30 2.36 3.53
CA ILE A 90 -16.16 1.70 4.53
C ILE A 90 -17.61 2.23 4.46
N LEU A 91 -18.01 2.78 3.32
CA LEU A 91 -19.37 3.26 3.09
C LEU A 91 -20.21 2.17 2.45
N PRO A 92 -21.49 2.00 2.87
CA PRO A 92 -22.42 1.14 2.16
C PRO A 92 -22.54 1.57 0.70
N GLU A 93 -22.52 0.61 -0.21
CA GLU A 93 -22.55 0.86 -1.65
C GLU A 93 -23.72 1.74 -2.12
N PRO A 94 -24.98 1.57 -1.63
CA PRO A 94 -26.07 2.46 -2.03
C PRO A 94 -25.80 3.92 -1.66
N TYR A 95 -25.19 4.16 -0.49
CA TYR A 95 -24.85 5.50 -0.04
C TYR A 95 -23.68 6.07 -0.86
N LEU A 96 -22.65 5.28 -1.14
CA LEU A 96 -21.53 5.69 -1.99
C LEU A 96 -22.01 6.08 -3.39
N LEU A 97 -22.92 5.31 -4.00
CA LEU A 97 -23.51 5.65 -5.29
C LEU A 97 -24.24 7.01 -5.28
N THR A 98 -24.93 7.37 -4.19
CA THR A 98 -25.52 8.71 -4.07
C THR A 98 -24.50 9.84 -4.04
N LEU A 99 -23.31 9.60 -3.47
CA LEU A 99 -22.21 10.57 -3.46
C LEU A 99 -21.57 10.68 -4.84
N LEU A 100 -21.31 9.54 -5.49
CA LEU A 100 -20.75 9.47 -6.83
C LEU A 100 -21.68 10.10 -7.88
N ALA A 101 -23.00 10.04 -7.67
CA ALA A 101 -23.97 10.67 -8.56
C ALA A 101 -23.93 12.22 -8.54
N ARG A 102 -23.35 12.85 -7.50
CA ARG A 102 -23.34 14.32 -7.36
C ARG A 102 -22.48 15.05 -8.39
N ASN A 103 -21.41 14.41 -8.87
CA ASN A 103 -20.50 15.01 -9.85
C ASN A 103 -19.96 13.92 -10.78
N ALA A 104 -20.48 13.83 -12.01
CA ALA A 104 -20.08 12.77 -12.95
C ALA A 104 -18.75 13.04 -13.67
N ASN A 105 -18.15 14.22 -13.50
CA ASN A 105 -17.01 14.62 -14.30
C ASN A 105 -15.71 13.94 -13.84
N LEU A 106 -14.84 13.69 -14.81
CA LEU A 106 -13.46 13.32 -14.52
C LEU A 106 -12.76 14.54 -13.85
N PRO A 107 -12.05 14.36 -12.73
CA PRO A 107 -11.33 15.46 -12.09
C PRO A 107 -10.26 16.03 -13.01
N GLU A 108 -10.21 17.36 -13.12
CA GLU A 108 -9.09 18.04 -13.78
C GLU A 108 -7.92 18.19 -12.79
N PRO A 109 -6.68 17.97 -13.24
CA PRO A 109 -5.52 18.19 -12.39
C PRO A 109 -5.39 19.68 -12.06
N ALA A 110 -5.17 20.00 -10.78
CA ALA A 110 -4.81 21.35 -10.38
C ALA A 110 -3.37 21.66 -10.80
N GLU A 111 -3.11 22.86 -11.30
CA GLU A 111 -1.75 23.33 -11.56
C GLU A 111 -0.98 23.45 -10.24
N PHE A 112 0.21 22.84 -10.15
CA PHE A 112 1.09 22.95 -8.99
C PHE A 112 2.55 23.16 -9.43
N THR A 113 3.31 23.89 -8.61
CA THR A 113 4.74 24.12 -8.82
C THR A 113 5.53 23.32 -7.79
N ILE A 114 6.55 22.60 -8.25
CA ILE A 114 7.44 21.83 -7.38
C ILE A 114 8.58 22.75 -6.92
N ASP A 115 8.39 23.43 -5.79
CA ASP A 115 9.40 24.33 -5.21
C ASP A 115 10.41 23.60 -4.28
N ILE A 116 10.16 22.33 -3.94
CA ILE A 116 10.91 21.62 -2.89
C ILE A 116 11.97 20.71 -3.51
N LEU A 117 13.21 20.84 -3.02
CA LEU A 117 14.33 20.01 -3.42
C LEU A 117 14.07 18.53 -3.06
N PRO A 118 14.33 17.54 -3.95
CA PRO A 118 14.04 16.12 -3.70
C PRO A 118 14.60 15.58 -2.37
N ALA A 119 15.74 16.10 -1.91
CA ALA A 119 16.37 15.72 -0.64
C ALA A 119 15.53 16.04 0.61
N GLN A 120 14.77 17.14 0.60
CA GLN A 120 13.90 17.52 1.73
C GLN A 120 12.61 16.71 1.76
N LEU A 121 12.16 16.17 0.61
CA LEU A 121 11.03 15.25 0.55
C LEU A 121 11.39 13.91 1.21
N ILE A 122 12.63 13.43 1.03
CA ILE A 122 13.10 12.16 1.61
C ILE A 122 13.13 12.24 3.15
N THR A 123 13.60 13.33 3.74
CA THR A 123 13.66 13.48 5.21
C THR A 123 12.29 13.68 5.86
N GLN A 124 11.29 14.10 5.09
CA GLN A 124 9.90 14.12 5.53
C GLN A 124 9.22 12.74 5.35
N ARG A 125 9.91 11.74 4.77
CA ARG A 125 9.33 10.41 4.60
C ARG A 125 9.31 9.69 5.95
N PRO A 126 8.13 9.30 6.39
CA PRO A 126 7.93 8.72 7.71
C PRO A 126 8.31 7.26 7.84
N VAL A 127 8.31 6.52 6.73
CA VAL A 127 8.70 5.12 6.68
C VAL A 127 10.17 5.02 7.04
N LEU A 128 11.01 5.90 6.45
CA LEU A 128 12.43 6.02 6.80
C LEU A 128 12.66 6.34 8.28
N ALA A 129 11.79 7.13 8.91
CA ALA A 129 11.88 7.39 10.34
C ALA A 129 11.54 6.17 11.22
N ALA A 130 10.69 5.25 10.73
CA ALA A 130 10.44 3.99 11.41
C ALA A 130 11.63 3.03 11.23
N ASP A 131 12.19 2.95 10.02
CA ASP A 131 13.35 2.11 9.73
C ASP A 131 14.61 2.57 10.46
N GLU A 132 14.82 3.88 10.58
CA GLU A 132 15.88 4.47 11.41
C GLU A 132 15.72 4.08 12.89
N ARG A 133 14.49 4.08 13.41
CA ARG A 133 14.22 3.63 14.79
C ARG A 133 14.46 2.13 14.97
N ASN A 134 14.12 1.31 13.96
CA ASN A 134 14.41 -0.13 13.96
C ASN A 134 15.92 -0.38 13.96
N LEU A 135 16.67 0.37 13.15
CA LEU A 135 18.13 0.33 13.14
C LEU A 135 18.72 0.73 14.50
N ALA A 136 18.20 1.80 15.10
CA ALA A 136 18.62 2.23 16.44
C ALA A 136 18.32 1.18 17.52
N ALA A 137 17.17 0.51 17.45
CA ALA A 137 16.83 -0.59 18.35
C ALA A 137 17.77 -1.80 18.18
N ALA A 138 18.07 -2.20 16.94
CA ALA A 138 19.02 -3.28 16.66
C ALA A 138 20.43 -2.95 17.17
N ASN A 139 20.85 -1.68 17.09
CA ASN A 139 22.11 -1.23 17.68
C ASN A 139 22.09 -1.31 19.22
N ALA A 140 20.97 -0.97 19.86
CA ALA A 140 20.81 -1.11 21.31
C ALA A 140 20.88 -2.59 21.75
N ASP A 141 20.35 -3.51 20.95
CA ASP A 141 20.40 -4.95 21.21
C ASP A 141 21.84 -5.50 21.20
N ILE A 142 22.74 -4.97 20.37
CA ILE A 142 24.18 -5.27 20.46
C ILE A 142 24.71 -4.89 21.84
N GLY A 143 24.32 -3.73 22.35
CA GLY A 143 24.68 -3.26 23.70
C GLY A 143 24.19 -4.22 24.79
N VAL A 144 22.95 -4.71 24.69
CA VAL A 144 22.37 -5.69 25.62
C VAL A 144 23.09 -7.05 25.55
N ALA A 145 23.36 -7.55 24.33
CA ALA A 145 24.09 -8.80 24.14
C ALA A 145 25.53 -8.69 24.67
N THR A 146 26.16 -7.53 24.49
CA THR A 146 27.49 -7.22 25.03
C THR A 146 27.47 -7.13 26.55
N ALA A 147 26.46 -6.50 27.15
CA ALA A 147 26.29 -6.39 28.60
C ALA A 147 26.15 -7.77 29.27
N THR A 148 25.51 -8.73 28.61
CA THR A 148 25.31 -10.10 29.12
C THR A 148 26.62 -10.88 29.27
N ARG A 149 27.71 -10.43 28.64
CA ARG A 149 29.06 -11.01 28.79
C ARG A 149 29.77 -10.56 30.06
N TYR A 150 29.27 -9.52 30.73
CA TYR A 150 29.80 -9.02 31.99
C TYR A 150 29.03 -9.61 33.18
N PHE A 151 29.51 -9.32 34.39
CA PHE A 151 28.80 -9.72 35.60
C PHE A 151 27.45 -9.03 35.69
N SER A 152 26.43 -9.77 36.12
CA SER A 152 25.12 -9.22 36.46
C SER A 152 25.03 -9.04 37.97
N VAL A 153 24.49 -7.90 38.40
CA VAL A 153 24.15 -7.64 39.80
C VAL A 153 22.65 -7.46 39.87
N SER A 154 21.98 -8.23 40.72
CA SER A 154 20.58 -8.00 41.05
C SER A 154 20.44 -7.79 42.55
N LEU A 155 19.53 -6.90 42.96
CA LEU A 155 19.26 -6.60 44.36
C LEU A 155 17.84 -7.07 44.67
N SER A 156 17.72 -8.06 45.54
CA SER A 156 16.42 -8.66 45.87
C SER A 156 16.11 -8.50 47.35
N GLY A 157 14.83 -8.31 47.65
CA GLY A 157 14.32 -8.28 49.01
C GLY A 157 13.00 -9.04 49.10
N SER A 158 12.77 -9.72 50.22
CA SER A 158 11.52 -10.40 50.51
C SER A 158 11.10 -10.12 51.96
N MET A 159 9.79 -10.08 52.20
CA MET A 159 9.20 -9.91 53.51
C MET A 159 7.97 -10.81 53.60
N GLY A 160 7.85 -11.56 54.70
CA GLY A 160 6.79 -12.54 54.90
C GLY A 160 6.52 -12.77 56.39
N ARG A 161 5.43 -13.48 56.67
CA ARG A 161 5.12 -13.95 58.03
C ARG A 161 5.10 -15.46 58.01
N SER A 162 5.91 -16.07 58.86
CA SER A 162 5.92 -17.51 59.07
C SER A 162 5.10 -17.83 60.30
N ASN A 163 4.16 -18.76 60.18
CA ASN A 163 3.40 -19.29 61.31
C ASN A 163 3.74 -20.77 61.45
N ILE A 164 4.28 -21.16 62.59
CA ILE A 164 4.57 -22.56 62.92
C ILE A 164 3.67 -22.93 64.09
N SER A 165 2.84 -23.95 63.90
CA SER A 165 1.97 -24.51 64.95
C SER A 165 2.33 -25.97 65.21
N SER A 166 2.60 -26.32 66.46
CA SER A 166 2.91 -27.69 66.90
C SER A 166 2.40 -27.91 68.33
N ASN A 167 1.77 -29.06 68.59
CA ASN A 167 1.29 -29.49 69.92
C ASN A 167 0.57 -28.40 70.75
N GLY A 168 -0.35 -27.66 70.12
CA GLY A 168 -1.16 -26.64 70.81
C GLY A 168 -0.46 -25.30 71.06
N PHE A 169 0.81 -25.15 70.65
CA PHE A 169 1.53 -23.87 70.62
C PHE A 169 1.62 -23.35 69.19
N SER A 170 1.21 -22.10 68.97
CA SER A 170 1.38 -21.38 67.70
C SER A 170 2.34 -20.20 67.90
N SER A 171 3.37 -20.11 67.08
CA SER A 171 4.28 -18.97 67.04
C SER A 171 4.24 -18.32 65.66
N SER A 172 4.16 -16.99 65.64
CA SER A 172 4.20 -16.18 64.43
C SER A 172 5.46 -15.33 64.44
N SER A 173 6.25 -15.38 63.37
CA SER A 173 7.44 -14.56 63.21
C SER A 173 7.43 -13.84 61.86
N ASN A 174 7.86 -12.58 61.87
CA ASN A 174 8.12 -11.85 60.63
C ASN A 174 9.50 -12.24 60.11
N THR A 175 9.57 -12.64 58.84
CA THR A 175 10.81 -12.95 58.15
C THR A 175 11.05 -11.88 57.09
N SER A 176 12.25 -11.32 57.03
CA SER A 176 12.65 -10.40 55.96
C SER A 176 14.06 -10.73 55.50
N SER A 177 14.30 -10.71 54.20
CA SER A 177 15.63 -10.85 53.61
C SER A 177 15.85 -9.71 52.62
N PHE A 178 17.08 -9.21 52.57
CA PHE A 178 17.51 -8.19 51.60
C PHE A 178 18.98 -8.42 51.31
N GLY A 179 19.35 -8.49 50.03
CA GLY A 179 20.74 -8.67 49.65
C GLY A 179 20.96 -8.68 48.15
N PRO A 180 22.15 -8.26 47.68
CA PRO A 180 22.53 -8.39 46.29
C PRO A 180 22.87 -9.84 45.95
N SER A 181 22.62 -10.24 44.71
CA SER A 181 23.17 -11.44 44.10
C SER A 181 24.00 -11.05 42.87
N ILE A 182 25.17 -11.66 42.74
CA ILE A 182 26.10 -11.42 41.65
C ILE A 182 26.23 -12.72 40.87
N SER A 183 26.06 -12.67 39.55
CA SER A 183 26.23 -13.83 38.67
C SER A 183 27.19 -13.49 37.54
N LEU A 184 28.24 -14.30 37.40
CA LEU A 184 29.23 -14.21 36.32
C LEU A 184 29.29 -15.57 35.59
N PRO A 185 28.88 -15.63 34.30
CA PRO A 185 29.00 -16.85 33.53
C PRO A 185 30.47 -17.10 33.16
N ILE A 186 31.10 -18.08 33.79
CA ILE A 186 32.51 -18.46 33.51
C ILE A 186 32.59 -19.49 32.36
N PHE A 187 31.61 -20.38 32.27
CA PHE A 187 31.52 -21.40 31.24
C PHE A 187 30.11 -21.41 30.63
N ASP A 188 29.99 -20.89 29.41
CA ASP A 188 28.74 -20.82 28.64
C ASP A 188 28.84 -21.55 27.28
N GLY A 189 29.97 -22.21 27.00
CA GLY A 189 30.21 -22.94 25.76
C GLY A 189 30.23 -22.06 24.50
N GLY A 190 30.46 -20.75 24.65
CA GLY A 190 30.42 -19.79 23.54
C GLY A 190 29.02 -19.28 23.18
N LYS A 191 27.98 -19.64 23.93
CA LYS A 191 26.60 -19.18 23.73
C LYS A 191 26.49 -17.65 23.70
N LEU A 192 27.16 -16.96 24.61
CA LEU A 192 27.11 -15.49 24.71
C LEU A 192 27.83 -14.82 23.53
N LYS A 193 28.92 -15.42 23.04
CA LYS A 193 29.61 -14.96 21.83
C LYS A 193 28.70 -15.11 20.60
N SER A 194 28.03 -16.24 20.47
CA SER A 194 27.07 -16.46 19.38
C SER A 194 25.88 -15.50 19.45
N GLN A 195 25.36 -15.21 20.64
CA GLN A 195 24.28 -14.23 20.83
C GLN A 195 24.70 -12.81 20.41
N MET A 196 25.92 -12.39 20.74
CA MET A 196 26.48 -11.12 20.27
C MET A 196 26.61 -11.10 18.73
N SER A 197 27.14 -12.18 18.14
CA SER A 197 27.24 -12.30 16.68
C SER A 197 25.88 -12.27 15.98
N ILE A 198 24.83 -12.85 16.59
CA ILE A 198 23.45 -12.76 16.10
C ILE A 198 22.95 -11.31 16.16
N ALA A 199 23.20 -10.60 17.26
CA ALA A 199 22.81 -9.19 17.39
C ALA A 199 23.52 -8.30 16.34
N GLU A 200 24.82 -8.51 16.10
CA GLU A 200 25.59 -7.82 15.06
C GLU A 200 25.04 -8.12 13.65
N ALA A 201 24.68 -9.38 13.38
CA ALA A 201 24.07 -9.77 12.12
C ALA A 201 22.70 -9.11 11.93
N ASN A 202 21.87 -9.06 12.97
CA ASN A 202 20.57 -8.40 12.93
C ASN A 202 20.70 -6.89 12.67
N TYR A 203 21.68 -6.22 13.29
CA TYR A 203 21.99 -4.82 12.98
C TYR A 203 22.42 -4.63 11.52
N THR A 204 23.27 -5.52 11.00
CA THR A 204 23.71 -5.47 9.60
C THR A 204 22.53 -5.63 8.64
N ILE A 205 21.60 -6.53 8.95
CA ILE A 205 20.35 -6.69 8.19
C ILE A 205 19.52 -5.40 8.26
N ALA A 206 19.28 -4.86 9.45
CA ALA A 206 18.50 -3.62 9.62
C ALA A 206 19.13 -2.43 8.87
N TYR A 207 20.46 -2.33 8.85
CA TYR A 207 21.19 -1.30 8.12
C TYR A 207 21.01 -1.46 6.61
N ALA A 208 21.14 -2.68 6.08
CA ALA A 208 20.94 -2.95 4.67
C ALA A 208 19.49 -2.67 4.23
N THR A 209 18.51 -3.02 5.07
CA THR A 209 17.10 -2.67 4.85
C THR A 209 16.91 -1.15 4.79
N TYR A 210 17.44 -0.41 5.75
CA TYR A 210 17.38 1.06 5.75
C TYR A 210 18.00 1.67 4.47
N GLU A 211 19.18 1.20 4.04
CA GLU A 211 19.80 1.67 2.80
C GLU A 211 18.94 1.35 1.56
N GLN A 212 18.32 0.17 1.53
CA GLN A 212 17.42 -0.23 0.45
C GLN A 212 16.17 0.66 0.41
N ASP A 213 15.58 0.98 1.56
CA ASP A 213 14.38 1.80 1.65
C ASP A 213 14.66 3.25 1.23
N VAL A 214 15.84 3.79 1.60
CA VAL A 214 16.29 5.10 1.12
C VAL A 214 16.43 5.11 -0.42
N ARG A 215 17.06 4.08 -1.00
CA ARG A 215 17.23 3.98 -2.46
C ARG A 215 15.88 3.84 -3.18
N THR A 216 14.98 3.05 -2.61
CA THR A 216 13.61 2.88 -3.14
C THR A 216 12.85 4.20 -3.10
N ALA A 217 12.97 4.95 -2.00
CA ALA A 217 12.35 6.26 -1.89
C ALA A 217 12.84 7.26 -2.92
N VAL A 218 14.16 7.29 -3.21
CA VAL A 218 14.73 8.14 -4.27
C VAL A 218 14.16 7.75 -5.63
N LYS A 219 14.18 6.45 -5.94
CA LYS A 219 13.66 5.92 -7.20
C LYS A 219 12.19 6.30 -7.41
N GLU A 220 11.34 6.16 -6.41
CA GLU A 220 9.92 6.51 -6.51
C GLU A 220 9.70 8.00 -6.81
N VAL A 221 10.49 8.89 -6.20
CA VAL A 221 10.43 10.33 -6.47
C VAL A 221 10.87 10.64 -7.89
N GLU A 222 11.98 10.05 -8.35
CA GLU A 222 12.44 10.21 -9.73
C GLU A 222 11.40 9.69 -10.73
N GLN A 223 10.80 8.52 -10.46
CA GLN A 223 9.75 7.95 -11.31
C GLN A 223 8.50 8.83 -11.35
N ALA A 224 8.07 9.40 -10.21
CA ALA A 224 6.94 10.32 -10.15
C ALA A 224 7.22 11.60 -10.94
N LEU A 225 8.43 12.16 -10.84
CA LEU A 225 8.84 13.36 -11.60
C LEU A 225 8.88 13.10 -13.11
N VAL A 226 9.41 11.94 -13.54
CA VAL A 226 9.42 11.55 -14.95
C VAL A 226 7.99 11.37 -15.48
N SER A 227 7.11 10.75 -14.69
CA SER A 227 5.70 10.59 -15.05
C SER A 227 4.95 11.92 -15.14
N LEU A 228 5.31 12.91 -14.31
CA LEU A 228 4.72 14.24 -14.36
C LEU A 228 5.20 15.02 -15.59
N ASP A 229 6.50 14.97 -15.89
CA ASP A 229 7.07 15.61 -17.10
C ASP A 229 6.47 15.03 -18.38
N SER A 230 6.27 13.71 -18.44
CA SER A 230 5.64 13.07 -19.60
C SER A 230 4.19 13.48 -19.76
N ALA A 231 3.41 13.56 -18.67
CA ALA A 231 2.03 14.02 -18.70
C ALA A 231 1.92 15.47 -19.19
N ALA A 232 2.77 16.36 -18.68
CA ALA A 232 2.80 17.77 -19.09
C ALA A 232 3.14 17.93 -20.60
N ARG A 233 4.07 17.13 -21.14
CA ARG A 233 4.40 17.15 -22.57
C ARG A 233 3.26 16.66 -23.47
N SER A 234 2.53 15.64 -23.03
CA SER A 234 1.36 15.13 -23.76
C SER A 234 0.27 16.20 -23.86
N GLU A 235 0.01 16.93 -22.77
CA GLU A 235 -0.98 18.01 -22.76
C GLU A 235 -0.61 19.14 -23.73
N ILE A 236 0.66 19.56 -23.75
CA ILE A 236 1.15 20.58 -24.71
C ILE A 236 0.96 20.10 -26.16
N THR A 237 1.17 18.81 -26.41
CA THR A 237 1.03 18.23 -27.76
C THR A 237 -0.43 18.21 -28.21
N GLU A 238 -1.36 17.84 -27.34
CA GLU A 238 -2.80 17.86 -27.64
C GLU A 238 -3.33 19.29 -27.85
N LYS A 239 -2.91 20.25 -27.02
CA LYS A 239 -3.27 21.67 -27.19
C LYS A 239 -2.77 22.22 -28.53
N ASN A 240 -1.55 21.85 -28.94
CA ASN A 240 -1.00 22.26 -30.24
C ASN A 240 -1.72 21.61 -31.42
N GLN A 241 -2.20 20.37 -31.30
CA GLN A 241 -3.00 19.72 -32.33
C GLN A 241 -4.39 20.37 -32.46
N HIS A 242 -5.07 20.66 -31.36
CA HIS A 242 -6.38 21.33 -31.41
C HIS A 242 -6.28 22.77 -31.93
N GLY A 243 -5.21 23.50 -31.60
CA GLY A 243 -5.00 24.86 -32.12
C GLY A 243 -4.59 24.93 -33.60
N ALA A 244 -4.18 23.82 -34.21
CA ALA A 244 -3.82 23.75 -35.64
C ALA A 244 -5.01 23.41 -36.56
N ILE A 245 -6.15 23.00 -35.98
CA ILE A 245 -7.35 22.56 -36.71
C ILE A 245 -8.47 23.64 -36.66
N SER A 246 -8.25 24.73 -35.93
CA SER A 246 -9.11 25.92 -35.86
C SER A 246 -8.54 27.08 -36.67
#